data_AF-A0A2H5YZL2-F1
#
_entry.id   AF-A0A2H5YZL2-F1
#
_cell.length_a   1.000
_cell.length_b   1.000
_cell.length_c   1.000
_cell.angle_alpha   90.00
_cell.angle_beta   90.00
_cell.angle_gamma   90.00
#
_symmetry.space_group_name_H-M   'P 1'
#
loop_
_entity.id
_entity.type
_entity.pdbx_description
1 polymer ?
#
loop_
_entity_poly.entity_id
_entity_poly.type
_entity_poly.pdbx_seq_one_letter_code
_entity_poly.pdbx_strand_id
1 'polypeptide(L)'
;MPKRCGHIAGKALIPAQEMVGKLKMMRAVANDLGNPDFVIIARTDGVSAVDAPESKRGLPLAIERALRYLDSGIPDLVWCEFPTSERGPLETFVEEVRKRFPDARFAFNWSSSFKWFTDPNPISFRELGEMGVRFIFITLAAQHAMGLGFSELLQDLAQRQEQAYIDLQKREWAPGTDFPTRSHHFFSGVPYHHLLGQVYDAPRLGTQFEEDLPEEAVV
;
A
#
# COMPACT_ATOMS: atom_id res chain seq x y z
N MET A 1 -8.65 -13.28 -20.16
CA MET A 1 -9.20 -13.40 -18.79
C MET A 1 -8.93 -12.12 -18.02
N PRO A 2 -9.83 -11.63 -17.14
CA PRO A 2 -9.63 -10.37 -16.44
C PRO A 2 -8.61 -10.47 -15.29
N LYS A 3 -8.05 -9.32 -14.91
CA LYS A 3 -7.13 -9.13 -13.78
C LYS A 3 -7.74 -9.64 -12.47
N ARG A 4 -6.92 -10.28 -11.62
CA ARG A 4 -7.31 -10.78 -10.28
C ARG A 4 -6.42 -10.19 -9.18
N CYS A 5 -6.87 -10.31 -7.93
CA CYS A 5 -5.99 -10.12 -6.77
C CYS A 5 -4.92 -11.22 -6.75
N GLY A 6 -3.71 -10.87 -6.32
CA GLY A 6 -2.56 -11.79 -6.27
C GLY A 6 -2.80 -13.09 -5.50
N HIS A 7 -3.67 -13.05 -4.49
CA HIS A 7 -3.97 -14.18 -3.60
C HIS A 7 -5.21 -14.99 -4.03
N ILE A 8 -5.80 -14.70 -5.19
CA ILE A 8 -6.96 -15.43 -5.72
C ILE A 8 -6.47 -16.39 -6.82
N ALA A 9 -6.96 -17.64 -6.78
CA ALA A 9 -6.67 -18.66 -7.79
C ALA A 9 -7.21 -18.29 -9.19
N GLY A 10 -6.68 -18.96 -10.23
CA GLY A 10 -7.11 -18.77 -11.61
C GLY A 10 -6.47 -17.57 -12.32
N LYS A 11 -5.23 -17.23 -11.96
CA LYS A 11 -4.46 -16.18 -12.65
C LYS A 11 -3.96 -16.71 -13.98
N ALA A 12 -4.18 -15.91 -15.02
CA ALA A 12 -3.61 -16.12 -16.34
C ALA A 12 -2.63 -15.00 -16.66
N LEU A 13 -1.50 -15.35 -17.25
CA LEU A 13 -0.42 -14.42 -17.56
C LEU A 13 -0.48 -14.02 -19.03
N ILE A 14 -0.22 -12.75 -19.27
CA ILE A 14 0.21 -12.29 -20.58
C ILE A 14 1.62 -12.83 -20.90
N PRO A 15 2.00 -12.94 -22.19
CA PRO A 15 3.37 -13.24 -22.58
C PRO A 15 4.37 -12.28 -21.92
N ALA A 16 5.54 -12.79 -21.52
CA ALA A 16 6.57 -11.95 -20.89
C ALA A 16 6.99 -10.77 -21.80
N GLN A 17 7.04 -11.00 -23.12
CA GLN A 17 7.36 -9.96 -24.10
C GLN A 17 6.33 -8.83 -24.11
N GLU A 18 5.04 -9.15 -23.94
CA GLU A 18 3.98 -8.14 -23.84
C GLU A 18 4.17 -7.29 -22.57
N MET A 19 4.50 -7.92 -21.44
CA MET A 19 4.79 -7.19 -20.19
C MET A 19 6.02 -6.29 -20.35
N VAL A 20 7.09 -6.75 -21.00
CA VAL A 20 8.26 -5.91 -21.31
C VAL A 20 7.88 -4.72 -22.19
N GLY A 21 6.99 -4.91 -23.17
CA GLY A 21 6.44 -3.82 -23.97
C GLY A 21 5.73 -2.77 -23.11
N LYS A 22 4.94 -3.20 -22.11
CA LYS A 22 4.29 -2.29 -21.15
C LYS A 22 5.30 -1.54 -20.29
N LEU A 23 6.37 -2.20 -19.82
CA LEU A 23 7.45 -1.54 -19.08
C LEU A 23 8.09 -0.43 -19.92
N LYS A 24 8.48 -0.73 -21.16
CA LYS A 24 9.07 0.25 -22.09
C LYS A 24 8.13 1.43 -22.36
N MET A 25 6.84 1.16 -22.55
CA MET A 25 5.83 2.21 -22.72
C MET A 25 5.75 3.13 -21.49
N MET A 26 5.72 2.57 -20.28
CA MET A 26 5.69 3.36 -19.05
C MET A 26 6.91 4.29 -18.95
N ARG A 27 8.11 3.80 -19.27
CA ARG A 27 9.33 4.64 -19.28
C ARG A 27 9.31 5.70 -20.36
N ALA A 28 8.84 5.38 -21.57
CA ALA A 28 8.71 6.36 -22.65
C ALA A 28 7.79 7.51 -22.24
N VAL A 29 6.60 7.19 -21.71
CA VAL A 29 5.62 8.20 -21.26
C VAL A 29 6.18 9.03 -20.10
N ALA A 30 6.85 8.41 -19.13
CA ALA A 30 7.47 9.16 -18.04
C ALA A 30 8.51 10.16 -18.54
N ASN A 31 9.33 9.77 -19.51
CA ASN A 31 10.33 10.65 -20.13
C ASN A 31 9.67 11.79 -20.93
N ASP A 32 8.64 11.51 -21.72
CA ASP A 32 7.91 12.51 -22.51
C ASP A 32 7.24 13.57 -21.62
N LEU A 33 6.80 13.18 -20.42
CA LEU A 33 6.23 14.09 -19.42
C LEU A 33 7.29 14.82 -18.57
N GLY A 34 8.58 14.60 -18.81
CA GLY A 34 9.65 15.21 -18.04
C GLY A 34 9.76 14.70 -16.61
N ASN A 35 9.34 13.45 -16.34
CA ASN A 35 9.39 12.80 -15.04
C ASN A 35 10.48 11.70 -15.00
N PRO A 36 11.79 12.07 -15.03
CA PRO A 36 12.87 11.09 -15.05
C PRO A 36 12.87 10.19 -13.80
N ASP A 37 12.43 10.73 -12.67
CA ASP A 37 12.38 10.05 -11.37
C ASP A 37 11.14 9.17 -11.18
N PHE A 38 10.34 8.98 -12.24
CA PHE A 38 9.19 8.08 -12.17
C PHE A 38 9.64 6.64 -11.92
N VAL A 39 9.25 6.08 -10.77
CA VAL A 39 9.61 4.74 -10.34
C VAL A 39 8.73 3.70 -11.00
N ILE A 40 9.35 2.72 -11.65
CA ILE A 40 8.67 1.59 -12.30
C ILE A 40 8.93 0.31 -11.52
N ILE A 41 7.87 -0.31 -11.00
CA ILE A 41 7.93 -1.61 -10.32
C ILE A 41 7.36 -2.70 -11.23
N ALA A 42 8.19 -3.65 -11.65
CA ALA A 42 7.75 -4.79 -12.45
C ALA A 42 7.24 -5.93 -11.55
N ARG A 43 5.92 -6.10 -11.52
CA ARG A 43 5.26 -7.20 -10.79
C ARG A 43 5.16 -8.47 -11.64
N THR A 44 5.42 -9.63 -11.02
CA THR A 44 5.11 -10.96 -11.56
C THR A 44 4.15 -11.73 -10.66
N ASP A 45 3.16 -12.36 -11.27
CA ASP A 45 2.22 -13.28 -10.63
C ASP A 45 2.52 -14.75 -10.96
N GLY A 46 3.74 -15.03 -11.44
CA GLY A 46 4.16 -16.33 -11.96
C GLY A 46 3.98 -17.51 -10.99
N VAL A 47 4.07 -17.27 -9.68
CA VAL A 47 3.99 -18.33 -8.67
C VAL A 47 2.66 -19.05 -8.69
N SER A 48 1.55 -18.31 -8.85
CA SER A 48 0.19 -18.87 -8.80
C SER A 48 -0.53 -18.81 -10.15
N ALA A 49 0.22 -18.66 -11.24
CA ALA A 49 -0.30 -18.73 -12.59
C ALA A 49 -0.67 -20.17 -12.96
N VAL A 50 -1.91 -20.37 -13.43
CA VAL A 50 -2.44 -21.71 -13.73
C VAL A 50 -2.50 -22.03 -15.22
N ASP A 51 -2.14 -21.06 -16.08
CA ASP A 51 -2.19 -21.17 -17.53
C ASP A 51 -0.84 -21.53 -18.17
N ALA A 52 0.26 -21.46 -17.41
CA ALA A 52 1.56 -21.93 -17.87
C ALA A 52 1.60 -23.48 -17.96
N PRO A 53 2.48 -24.09 -18.78
CA PRO A 53 2.74 -25.53 -18.71
C PRO A 53 3.17 -25.93 -17.29
N GLU A 54 2.69 -27.07 -16.78
CA GLU A 54 2.97 -27.52 -15.41
C GLU A 54 4.48 -27.56 -15.10
N SER A 55 5.29 -27.99 -16.07
CA SER A 55 6.76 -28.01 -15.99
C SER A 55 7.43 -26.64 -15.83
N LYS A 56 6.69 -25.55 -16.05
CA LYS A 56 7.17 -24.17 -15.95
C LYS A 56 6.32 -23.33 -15.00
N ARG A 57 5.47 -23.92 -14.14
CA ARG A 57 4.67 -23.16 -13.15
C ARG A 57 5.47 -22.85 -11.89
N GLY A 58 4.90 -22.02 -11.01
CA GLY A 58 5.44 -21.79 -9.68
C GLY A 58 6.58 -20.78 -9.65
N LEU A 59 7.45 -20.94 -8.66
CA LEU A 59 8.58 -20.04 -8.42
C LEU A 59 9.54 -19.91 -9.62
N PRO A 60 9.90 -21.00 -10.34
CA PRO A 60 10.75 -20.88 -11.53
C PRO A 60 10.18 -19.93 -12.59
N LEU A 61 8.86 -19.93 -12.79
CA LEU A 61 8.20 -18.99 -13.72
C LEU A 61 8.36 -17.55 -13.27
N ALA A 62 8.17 -17.31 -11.98
CA ALA A 62 8.27 -15.97 -11.42
C ALA A 62 9.69 -15.42 -11.59
N ILE A 63 10.71 -16.25 -11.32
CA ILE A 63 12.13 -15.93 -11.51
C ILE A 63 12.41 -15.66 -12.99
N GLU A 64 12.01 -16.55 -13.91
CA GLU A 64 12.23 -16.37 -15.35
C GLU A 64 11.67 -15.03 -15.84
N ARG A 65 10.43 -14.70 -15.41
CA ARG A 65 9.77 -13.45 -15.78
C ARG A 65 10.48 -12.24 -15.17
N ALA A 66 10.87 -12.30 -13.91
CA ALA A 66 11.63 -11.24 -13.24
C ALA A 66 12.95 -10.94 -13.97
N LEU A 67 13.70 -11.97 -14.34
CA LEU A 67 14.94 -11.83 -15.11
C LEU A 67 14.69 -11.17 -16.47
N ARG A 68 13.63 -11.59 -17.20
CA ARG A 68 13.24 -10.95 -18.47
C ARG A 68 12.81 -9.50 -18.31
N TYR A 69 12.18 -9.15 -17.18
CA TYR A 69 11.80 -7.77 -16.90
C TYR A 69 13.04 -6.91 -16.64
N LEU A 70 13.99 -7.41 -15.84
CA LEU A 70 15.26 -6.73 -15.55
C LEU A 70 16.14 -6.60 -16.80
N ASP A 71 16.15 -7.60 -17.69
CA ASP A 71 16.84 -7.56 -18.98
C ASP A 71 16.45 -6.38 -19.86
N SER A 72 15.22 -5.85 -19.67
CA SER A 72 14.78 -4.68 -20.42
C SER A 72 15.51 -3.39 -20.02
N GLY A 73 16.17 -3.37 -18.85
CA GLY A 73 16.79 -2.18 -18.26
C GLY A 73 15.80 -1.12 -17.78
N ILE A 74 14.50 -1.44 -17.76
CA ILE A 74 13.44 -0.48 -17.46
C ILE A 74 13.03 -0.42 -15.98
N PRO A 75 12.71 -1.54 -15.29
CA PRO A 75 12.15 -1.45 -13.96
C PRO A 75 13.21 -1.08 -12.92
N ASP A 76 12.85 -0.16 -12.03
CA ASP A 76 13.66 0.25 -10.89
C ASP A 76 13.60 -0.78 -9.74
N LEU A 77 12.46 -1.49 -9.63
CA LEU A 77 12.27 -2.59 -8.70
C LEU A 77 11.51 -3.75 -9.36
N VAL A 78 11.73 -4.96 -8.86
CA VAL A 78 10.92 -6.14 -9.19
C VAL A 78 10.15 -6.62 -7.97
N TRP A 79 8.92 -7.06 -8.20
CA TRP A 79 8.04 -7.63 -7.19
C TRP A 79 7.51 -8.99 -7.64
N CYS A 80 7.70 -10.02 -6.83
CA CYS A 80 7.01 -11.30 -6.97
C CYS A 80 5.85 -11.39 -5.97
N GLU A 81 4.65 -11.71 -6.47
CA GLU A 81 3.52 -12.01 -5.59
C GLU A 81 3.61 -13.48 -5.12
N PHE A 82 3.62 -13.70 -3.81
CA PHE A 82 3.65 -15.02 -3.19
C PHE A 82 2.25 -15.43 -2.69
N PRO A 83 1.91 -16.73 -2.70
CA PRO A 83 0.62 -17.21 -2.21
C PRO A 83 0.57 -17.39 -0.68
N THR A 84 1.72 -17.40 0.01
CA THR A 84 1.85 -17.67 1.45
C THR A 84 2.89 -16.72 2.08
N SER A 85 2.95 -16.69 3.42
CA SER A 85 3.95 -15.92 4.19
C SER A 85 5.31 -16.62 4.32
N GLU A 86 5.48 -17.79 3.70
CA GLU A 86 6.69 -18.60 3.84
C GLU A 86 7.93 -17.86 3.32
N ARG A 87 9.02 -17.93 4.11
CA ARG A 87 10.29 -17.25 3.81
C ARG A 87 11.04 -17.84 2.63
N GLY A 88 11.05 -19.17 2.53
CA GLY A 88 11.87 -19.91 1.55
C GLY A 88 11.64 -19.44 0.10
N PRO A 89 10.40 -19.37 -0.41
CA PRO A 89 10.14 -18.88 -1.77
C PRO A 89 10.65 -17.46 -2.04
N LEU A 90 10.58 -16.56 -1.06
CA LEU A 90 11.12 -15.21 -1.17
C LEU A 90 12.65 -15.23 -1.21
N GLU A 91 13.30 -15.95 -0.29
CA GLU A 91 14.75 -16.08 -0.21
C GLU A 91 15.32 -16.64 -1.52
N THR A 92 14.74 -17.72 -2.03
CA THR A 92 15.11 -18.31 -3.33
C THR A 92 14.87 -17.32 -4.49
N PHE A 93 13.74 -16.60 -4.51
CA PHE A 93 13.49 -15.61 -5.56
C PHE A 93 14.58 -14.52 -5.61
N VAL A 94 14.91 -13.96 -4.44
CA VAL A 94 15.93 -12.91 -4.32
C VAL A 94 17.30 -13.43 -4.72
N GLU A 95 17.68 -14.62 -4.23
CA GLU A 95 18.96 -15.25 -4.55
C GLU A 95 19.11 -15.48 -6.05
N GLU A 96 18.13 -16.14 -6.69
CA GLU A 96 18.19 -16.49 -8.11
C GLU A 96 18.20 -15.26 -9.01
N VAL A 97 17.43 -14.21 -8.67
CA VAL A 97 17.49 -12.95 -9.42
C VAL A 97 18.86 -12.29 -9.29
N ARG A 98 19.44 -12.29 -8.08
CA ARG A 98 20.75 -11.67 -7.82
C ARG A 98 21.92 -12.37 -8.48
N LYS A 99 21.83 -13.67 -8.77
CA LYS A 99 22.85 -14.40 -9.55
C LYS A 99 23.15 -13.73 -10.89
N ARG A 100 22.16 -13.07 -11.51
CA ARG A 100 22.31 -12.35 -12.77
C ARG A 100 22.27 -10.83 -12.62
N PHE A 101 21.53 -10.31 -11.65
CA PHE A 101 21.40 -8.89 -11.37
C PHE A 101 21.78 -8.59 -9.90
N PRO A 102 23.08 -8.51 -9.57
CA PRO A 102 23.53 -8.34 -8.18
C PRO A 102 22.94 -7.12 -7.48
N ASP A 103 22.73 -6.03 -8.23
CA ASP A 103 22.18 -4.76 -7.73
C ASP A 103 20.65 -4.67 -7.79
N ALA A 104 19.96 -5.78 -8.12
CA ALA A 104 18.50 -5.79 -8.20
C ALA A 104 17.87 -5.33 -6.87
N ARG A 105 16.88 -4.43 -7.00
CA ARG A 105 16.07 -3.92 -5.89
C ARG A 105 14.69 -4.56 -5.95
N PHE A 106 14.16 -4.90 -4.79
CA PHE A 106 12.90 -5.63 -4.70
C PHE A 106 11.82 -4.81 -4.03
N ALA A 107 10.58 -5.05 -4.43
CA ALA A 107 9.39 -4.62 -3.71
C ALA A 107 8.66 -5.83 -3.14
N PHE A 108 8.14 -5.71 -1.93
CA PHE A 108 7.50 -6.81 -1.22
C PHE A 108 6.13 -6.39 -0.67
N ASN A 109 5.12 -7.15 -1.04
CA ASN A 109 3.79 -7.05 -0.46
C ASN A 109 3.74 -7.82 0.85
N TRP A 110 3.78 -7.11 1.97
CA TRP A 110 3.52 -7.67 3.29
C TRP A 110 2.02 -7.86 3.49
N SER A 111 1.50 -8.84 2.74
CA SER A 111 0.09 -8.94 2.39
C SER A 111 -0.84 -9.04 3.59
N SER A 112 -1.91 -8.24 3.59
CA SER A 112 -3.02 -8.39 4.53
C SER A 112 -3.81 -9.68 4.33
N SER A 113 -3.60 -10.40 3.21
CA SER A 113 -4.22 -11.70 2.97
C SER A 113 -3.57 -12.85 3.76
N PHE A 114 -2.41 -12.61 4.39
CA PHE A 114 -1.75 -13.62 5.22
C PHE A 114 -2.15 -13.46 6.68
N LYS A 115 -2.23 -14.59 7.39
CA LYS A 115 -2.44 -14.63 8.84
C LYS A 115 -1.08 -14.57 9.53
N TRP A 116 -0.44 -13.40 9.52
CA TRP A 116 0.91 -13.20 10.08
C TRP A 116 1.04 -13.67 11.54
N PHE A 117 0.00 -13.55 12.35
CA PHE A 117 -0.02 -14.01 13.75
C PHE A 117 0.03 -15.54 13.91
N THR A 118 -0.12 -16.30 12.82
CA THR A 118 -0.01 -17.78 12.81
C THR A 118 1.33 -18.27 12.29
N ASP A 119 2.15 -17.37 11.74
CA ASP A 119 3.50 -17.68 11.30
C ASP A 119 4.41 -17.70 12.54
N PRO A 120 5.10 -18.81 12.86
CA PRO A 120 5.98 -18.87 14.03
C PRO A 120 7.28 -18.07 13.83
N ASN A 121 7.62 -17.72 12.59
CA ASN A 121 8.82 -16.98 12.26
C ASN A 121 8.54 -16.08 11.04
N PRO A 122 7.64 -15.08 11.17
CA PRO A 122 7.40 -14.15 10.08
C PRO A 122 8.70 -13.43 9.79
N ILE A 123 9.03 -13.26 8.50
CA ILE A 123 10.14 -12.39 8.12
C ILE A 123 9.91 -11.01 8.76
N SER A 124 10.97 -10.27 9.09
CA SER A 124 10.91 -8.89 9.61
C SER A 124 11.17 -7.85 8.52
N PHE A 125 10.73 -6.60 8.72
CA PHE A 125 11.07 -5.51 7.78
C PHE A 125 12.58 -5.28 7.67
N ARG A 126 13.31 -5.52 8.77
CA ARG A 126 14.78 -5.45 8.78
C ARG A 126 15.39 -6.50 7.86
N GLU A 127 14.98 -7.76 8.01
CA GLU A 127 15.47 -8.86 7.17
C GLU A 127 15.15 -8.62 5.69
N LEU A 128 13.93 -8.13 5.37
CA LEU A 128 13.61 -7.72 4.01
C LEU A 128 14.57 -6.64 3.48
N GLY A 129 14.88 -5.63 4.30
CA GLY A 129 15.83 -4.58 3.95
C GLY A 129 17.25 -5.12 3.67
N GLU A 130 17.72 -6.06 4.48
CA GLU A 130 19.00 -6.76 4.32
C GLU A 130 19.03 -7.61 3.02
N MET A 131 17.88 -8.18 2.64
CA MET A 131 17.69 -8.89 1.37
C MET A 131 17.59 -7.96 0.15
N GLY A 132 17.64 -6.64 0.32
CA GLY A 132 17.55 -5.67 -0.79
C GLY A 132 16.13 -5.31 -1.21
N VAL A 133 15.13 -5.63 -0.39
CA VAL A 133 13.80 -5.06 -0.55
C VAL A 133 13.85 -3.59 -0.15
N ARG A 134 13.52 -2.71 -1.09
CA ARG A 134 13.57 -1.24 -0.91
C ARG A 134 12.20 -0.60 -0.80
N PHE A 135 11.15 -1.34 -1.12
CA PHE A 135 9.76 -0.90 -0.98
C PHE A 135 8.92 -2.00 -0.35
N ILE A 136 8.46 -1.78 0.88
CA ILE A 136 7.59 -2.70 1.62
C ILE A 136 6.24 -2.01 1.78
N PHE A 137 5.16 -2.72 1.48
CA PHE A 137 3.80 -2.18 1.59
C PHE A 137 2.83 -3.24 2.10
N ILE A 138 1.84 -2.81 2.88
CA ILE A 138 0.73 -3.64 3.36
C ILE A 138 -0.52 -3.21 2.58
N THR A 139 -0.97 -4.06 1.66
CA THR A 139 -1.98 -3.69 0.65
C THR A 139 -3.32 -3.22 1.22
N LEU A 140 -3.82 -3.84 2.30
CA LEU A 140 -5.16 -3.56 2.85
C LEU A 140 -5.12 -3.13 4.33
N ALA A 141 -3.98 -2.60 4.82
CA ALA A 141 -3.83 -2.17 6.21
C ALA A 141 -4.94 -1.21 6.64
N ALA A 142 -5.20 -0.17 5.84
CA ALA A 142 -6.23 0.82 6.11
C ALA A 142 -7.63 0.18 6.19
N GLN A 143 -7.95 -0.74 5.28
CA GLN A 143 -9.26 -1.40 5.27
C GLN A 143 -9.46 -2.26 6.53
N HIS A 144 -8.43 -2.99 6.98
CA HIS A 144 -8.51 -3.75 8.22
C HIS A 144 -8.64 -2.85 9.45
N ALA A 145 -7.85 -1.78 9.53
CA ALA A 145 -7.89 -0.84 10.65
C ALA A 145 -9.24 -0.13 10.76
N MET A 146 -9.74 0.44 9.65
CA MET A 146 -11.05 1.10 9.60
C MET A 146 -12.18 0.12 9.86
N GLY A 147 -12.13 -1.07 9.23
CA GLY A 147 -13.16 -2.08 9.38
C GLY A 147 -13.30 -2.57 10.82
N LEU A 148 -12.17 -2.80 11.51
CA LEU A 148 -12.17 -3.21 12.92
C LEU A 148 -12.73 -2.09 13.81
N GLY A 149 -12.15 -0.89 13.75
CA GLY A 149 -12.55 0.22 14.62
C GLY A 149 -14.02 0.62 14.40
N PHE A 150 -14.50 0.62 13.15
CA PHE A 150 -15.89 0.92 12.85
C PHE A 150 -16.84 -0.18 13.32
N SER A 151 -16.44 -1.45 13.21
CA SER A 151 -17.25 -2.58 13.71
C SER A 151 -17.39 -2.54 15.23
N GLU A 152 -16.31 -2.27 15.95
CA GLU A 152 -16.31 -2.12 17.41
C GLU A 152 -17.21 -0.97 17.84
N LEU A 153 -17.10 0.19 17.20
CA LEU A 153 -17.94 1.35 17.48
C LEU A 153 -19.43 1.04 17.28
N LEU A 154 -19.81 0.40 16.16
CA LEU A 154 -21.20 0.08 15.87
C LEU A 154 -21.78 -0.95 16.86
N GLN A 155 -20.99 -1.94 17.28
CA GLN A 155 -21.40 -2.93 18.28
C GLN A 155 -21.61 -2.27 19.65
N ASP A 156 -20.73 -1.35 20.03
CA ASP A 156 -20.85 -0.62 21.29
C ASP A 156 -22.02 0.37 21.27
N LEU A 157 -22.22 1.09 20.17
CA LEU A 157 -23.39 1.97 19.97
C LEU A 157 -24.70 1.19 20.12
N ALA A 158 -24.77 -0.04 19.59
CA ALA A 158 -25.96 -0.87 19.70
C ALA A 158 -26.29 -1.28 21.16
N GLN A 159 -25.29 -1.34 22.04
CA GLN A 159 -25.46 -1.76 23.44
C GLN A 159 -25.54 -0.60 24.42
N ARG A 160 -24.74 0.45 24.19
CA ARG A 160 -24.46 1.54 25.14
C ARG A 160 -24.83 2.92 24.60
N GLN A 161 -25.41 2.97 23.39
CA GLN A 161 -25.89 4.19 22.74
C GLN A 161 -24.80 5.28 22.73
N GLU A 162 -25.15 6.55 22.98
CA GLU A 162 -24.26 7.70 22.94
C GLU A 162 -22.99 7.54 23.79
N GLN A 163 -23.04 6.75 24.88
CA GLN A 163 -21.89 6.54 25.74
C GLN A 163 -20.72 5.88 25.00
N ALA A 164 -21.00 5.01 24.02
CA ALA A 164 -19.98 4.41 23.17
C ALA A 164 -19.22 5.45 22.34
N TYR A 165 -19.93 6.45 21.80
CA TYR A 165 -19.33 7.52 21.03
C TYR A 165 -18.54 8.49 21.92
N ILE A 166 -19.07 8.81 23.11
CA ILE A 166 -18.35 9.62 24.11
C ILE A 166 -17.04 8.92 24.51
N ASP A 167 -17.04 7.59 24.67
CA ASP A 167 -15.82 6.85 25.02
C ASP A 167 -14.82 6.76 23.85
N LEU A 168 -15.28 6.77 22.60
CA LEU A 168 -14.40 6.99 21.43
C LEU A 168 -13.70 8.35 21.54
N GLN A 169 -14.46 9.43 21.72
CA GLN A 169 -13.89 10.78 21.84
C GLN A 169 -12.91 10.88 23.03
N LYS A 170 -13.26 10.35 24.21
CA LYS A 170 -12.34 10.31 25.35
C LYS A 170 -11.00 9.64 25.01
N ARG A 171 -10.98 8.62 24.15
CA ARG A 171 -9.75 7.98 23.67
C ARG A 171 -8.98 8.87 22.69
N GLU A 172 -9.66 9.59 21.80
CA GLU A 172 -9.02 10.55 20.89
C GLU A 172 -8.33 11.70 21.63
N TRP A 173 -8.90 12.10 22.77
CA TRP A 173 -8.44 13.19 23.64
C TRP A 173 -7.60 12.73 24.85
N ALA A 174 -7.21 11.45 24.91
CA ALA A 174 -6.41 10.94 26.02
C ALA A 174 -5.00 11.56 26.06
N PRO A 175 -4.37 11.73 27.24
CA PRO A 175 -3.01 12.23 27.31
C PRO A 175 -2.02 11.37 26.48
N GLY A 176 -1.23 12.02 25.63
CA GLY A 176 -0.26 11.35 24.77
C GLY A 176 -0.79 10.88 23.42
N THR A 177 -2.06 11.16 23.08
CA THR A 177 -2.59 10.97 21.73
C THR A 177 -2.55 12.28 20.94
N ASP A 178 -2.08 12.19 19.69
CA ASP A 178 -2.06 13.30 18.73
C ASP A 178 -2.54 12.81 17.37
N PHE A 179 -3.86 12.64 17.27
CA PHE A 179 -4.51 12.26 16.01
C PHE A 179 -5.00 13.53 15.32
N PRO A 180 -4.55 13.83 14.08
CA PRO A 180 -5.02 14.99 13.34
C PRO A 180 -6.54 15.03 13.17
N THR A 181 -7.18 13.86 13.15
CA THR A 181 -8.62 13.70 12.97
C THR A 181 -9.44 14.02 14.22
N ARG A 182 -8.82 14.18 15.39
CA ARG A 182 -9.55 14.55 16.62
C ARG A 182 -10.24 15.90 16.51
N SER A 183 -9.75 16.78 15.63
CA SER A 183 -10.50 17.95 15.17
C SER A 183 -10.78 17.81 13.69
N HIS A 184 -12.01 17.46 13.36
CA HIS A 184 -12.42 17.25 11.98
C HIS A 184 -12.43 18.58 11.19
N HIS A 185 -12.64 19.72 11.86
CA HIS A 185 -12.50 21.05 11.26
C HIS A 185 -11.05 21.37 10.89
N PHE A 186 -10.11 21.12 11.81
CA PHE A 186 -8.69 21.31 11.51
C PHE A 186 -8.23 20.37 10.39
N PHE A 187 -8.57 19.09 10.49
CA PHE A 187 -8.19 18.07 9.51
C PHE A 187 -8.74 18.35 8.10
N SER A 188 -9.98 18.87 8.00
CA SER A 188 -10.60 19.26 6.73
C SER A 188 -10.11 20.62 6.20
N GLY A 189 -9.22 21.30 6.93
CA GLY A 189 -8.61 22.55 6.50
C GLY A 189 -9.51 23.77 6.66
N VAL A 190 -10.49 23.76 7.57
CA VAL A 190 -11.33 24.93 7.87
C VAL A 190 -10.49 26.19 8.15
N PRO A 191 -9.42 26.14 8.98
CA PRO A 191 -8.59 27.33 9.22
C PRO A 191 -7.93 27.89 7.95
N TYR A 192 -7.52 27.02 7.02
CA TYR A 192 -6.96 27.44 5.74
C TYR A 192 -7.99 28.18 4.89
N HIS A 193 -9.22 27.68 4.82
CA HIS A 193 -10.28 28.33 4.05
C HIS A 193 -10.73 29.66 4.68
N HIS A 194 -10.72 29.77 6.01
CA HIS A 194 -10.93 31.05 6.70
C HIS A 194 -9.86 32.07 6.34
N LEU A 195 -8.58 31.68 6.36
CA LEU A 195 -7.47 32.53 5.96
C LEU A 195 -7.62 32.99 4.49
N LEU A 196 -7.92 32.07 3.56
CA LEU A 196 -8.17 32.45 2.17
C LEU A 196 -9.34 33.42 2.03
N GLY A 197 -10.43 33.18 2.78
CA GLY A 197 -11.58 34.08 2.81
C GLY A 197 -11.21 35.50 3.21
N GLN A 198 -10.37 35.66 4.25
CA GLN A 198 -9.84 36.95 4.69
C GLN A 198 -8.95 37.60 3.63
N VAL A 199 -8.01 36.84 3.03
CA VAL A 199 -7.07 37.35 2.03
C VAL A 199 -7.78 37.85 0.76
N TYR A 200 -8.85 37.18 0.34
CA TYR A 200 -9.59 37.52 -0.88
C TYR A 200 -10.83 38.40 -0.67
N ASP A 201 -11.04 38.91 0.55
CA ASP A 201 -12.24 39.69 0.91
C ASP A 201 -13.55 39.00 0.48
N ALA A 202 -13.56 37.67 0.57
CA ALA A 202 -14.71 36.83 0.27
C ALA A 202 -15.78 36.69 1.40
N PRO A 203 -15.69 37.29 2.61
CA PRO A 203 -16.78 37.20 3.57
C PRO A 203 -18.03 37.90 3.01
N ARG A 204 -19.09 37.12 2.75
CA ARG A 204 -20.39 37.65 2.25
C ARG A 204 -21.08 38.65 3.19
N LEU A 205 -20.62 38.80 4.44
CA LEU A 205 -21.29 39.59 5.48
C LEU A 205 -20.41 40.67 6.12
N GLY A 206 -19.20 40.92 5.61
CA GLY A 206 -18.35 42.03 6.09
C GLY A 206 -17.85 41.90 7.54
N THR A 207 -18.03 40.75 8.18
CA THR A 207 -17.52 40.44 9.53
C THR A 207 -16.52 39.29 9.46
N GLN A 208 -15.38 39.44 10.14
CA GLN A 208 -14.52 38.30 10.47
C GLN A 208 -15.37 37.31 11.28
N PHE A 209 -15.67 36.14 10.71
CA PHE A 209 -16.26 35.02 11.45
C PHE A 209 -15.12 34.31 12.21
N GLU A 210 -14.62 34.96 13.26
CA GLU A 210 -13.82 34.32 14.31
C GLU A 210 -14.66 34.37 15.58
N GLU A 211 -15.64 33.46 15.69
CA GLU A 211 -16.05 33.04 17.02
C GLU A 211 -15.02 32.01 17.47
N ASP A 212 -14.04 32.45 18.26
CA ASP A 212 -13.13 31.56 18.96
C ASP A 212 -13.96 30.73 19.96
N LEU A 213 -14.47 29.61 19.49
CA LEU A 213 -15.05 28.61 20.36
C LEU A 213 -13.90 27.99 21.16
N PRO A 214 -13.98 27.93 22.50
CA PRO A 214 -12.94 27.31 23.31
C PRO A 214 -12.62 25.90 22.79
N GLU A 215 -11.35 25.47 22.81
CA GLU A 215 -10.99 24.07 22.53
C GLU A 215 -11.77 23.07 23.40
N GLU A 216 -12.25 23.53 24.56
CA GLU A 216 -13.11 22.78 25.48
C GLU A 216 -14.56 22.60 24.98
N ALA A 217 -14.99 23.36 23.98
CA ALA A 217 -16.39 23.47 23.55
C ALA A 217 -16.71 22.75 22.23
N VAL A 218 -15.72 22.46 21.37
CA VAL A 218 -15.94 21.80 20.07
C VAL A 218 -14.73 20.91 19.67
N VAL A 219 -15.06 19.83 18.96
CA VAL A 219 -14.15 18.82 18.36
C VAL A 219 -13.61 19.29 17.02
#